data_AF-A0A095C7F3-F1
#
_entry.id   AF-A0A095C7F3-F1
#
_cell.length_a   1.000
_cell.length_b   1.000
_cell.length_c   1.000
_cell.angle_alpha   90.00
_cell.angle_beta   90.00
_cell.angle_gamma   90.00
#
_symmetry.space_group_name_H-M   'P 1'
#
loop_
_entity.id
_entity.type
_entity.pdbx_description
1 polymer ?
#
loop_
_entity_poly.entity_id
_entity_poly.type
_entity_poly.pdbx_seq_one_letter_code
_entity_poly.pdbx_strand_id
1 'polypeptide(L)'
;MTTGWKLATGTGYCEVDGDLVFLDLVRDKYFALRGQDRAAFERLRAGEPNDSEAMGRLVATGFLARSSEPTKLDPASPHIPANDLSAVADGPTSLRMGFAASRALRWARRSMRPNRIASTVEAMRNAKLRLGVPGAEAAVRGIASSYAASRWMARTPPRCLIDALALDHILLSHGLGARLVFGVRLSPFAAHCWLQSPGAVLTGTSAEARNFTPILAIG
;
A
#
# COMPACT_ATOMS: atom_id res chain seq x y z
N MET A 1 -8.08 -19.54 -26.36
CA MET A 1 -7.81 -19.20 -24.94
C MET A 1 -7.56 -17.70 -24.89
N THR A 2 -8.46 -16.92 -24.29
CA THR A 2 -8.31 -15.46 -24.18
C THR A 2 -7.23 -15.15 -23.14
N THR A 3 -6.04 -14.81 -23.60
CA THR A 3 -4.95 -14.33 -22.73
C THR A 3 -5.18 -12.85 -22.43
N GLY A 4 -5.58 -12.53 -21.20
CA GLY A 4 -5.68 -11.14 -20.73
C GLY A 4 -4.41 -10.66 -20.04
N TRP A 5 -4.48 -9.44 -19.52
CA TRP A 5 -3.40 -8.80 -18.77
C TRP A 5 -3.85 -8.38 -17.37
N LYS A 6 -2.94 -8.45 -16.42
CA LYS A 6 -3.12 -7.91 -15.06
C LYS A 6 -1.88 -7.13 -14.66
N LEU A 7 -2.01 -6.24 -13.69
CA LEU A 7 -0.84 -5.62 -13.06
C LEU A 7 0.02 -6.69 -12.39
N ALA A 8 1.34 -6.56 -12.52
CA ALA A 8 2.27 -7.42 -11.83
C ALA A 8 2.17 -7.21 -10.31
N THR A 9 2.48 -8.26 -9.54
CA THR A 9 2.49 -8.18 -8.09
C THR A 9 3.45 -7.10 -7.60
N GLY A 10 3.01 -6.27 -6.64
CA GLY A 10 3.81 -5.15 -6.15
C GLY A 10 3.84 -3.94 -7.08
N THR A 11 3.01 -3.94 -8.12
CA THR A 11 2.79 -2.77 -8.98
C THR A 11 1.37 -2.25 -8.84
N GLY A 12 1.21 -0.95 -9.02
CA GLY A 12 -0.08 -0.29 -8.94
C GLY A 12 -0.09 0.97 -9.80
N TYR A 13 -1.27 1.45 -10.14
CA TYR A 13 -1.40 2.71 -10.86
C TYR A 13 -2.67 3.44 -10.43
N CYS A 14 -2.68 4.75 -10.66
CA CYS A 14 -3.85 5.60 -10.51
C CYS A 14 -3.85 6.72 -11.54
N GLU A 15 -5.00 7.35 -11.71
CA GLU A 15 -5.14 8.59 -12.45
C GLU A 15 -5.30 9.73 -11.44
N VAL A 16 -4.43 10.73 -11.52
CA VAL A 16 -4.42 11.91 -10.62
C VAL A 16 -4.09 13.14 -11.45
N ASP A 17 -4.91 14.19 -11.33
CA ASP A 17 -4.79 15.44 -12.10
C ASP A 17 -4.66 15.22 -13.63
N GLY A 18 -5.31 14.18 -14.16
CA GLY A 18 -5.28 13.80 -15.58
C GLY A 18 -4.05 13.00 -16.01
N ASP A 19 -3.13 12.70 -15.09
CA ASP A 19 -1.91 11.93 -15.34
C ASP A 19 -2.03 10.49 -14.81
N LEU A 20 -1.55 9.53 -15.63
CA LEU A 20 -1.40 8.14 -15.20
C LEU A 20 -0.07 7.95 -14.49
N VAL A 21 -0.15 7.74 -13.18
CA VAL A 21 1.00 7.51 -12.31
C VAL A 21 1.06 6.04 -11.93
N PHE A 22 2.26 5.50 -11.96
CA PHE A 22 2.55 4.09 -11.67
C PHE A 22 3.53 3.98 -10.52
N LEU A 23 3.36 2.91 -9.75
CA LEU A 23 4.24 2.49 -8.66
C LEU A 23 4.82 1.12 -8.98
N ASP A 24 6.14 1.02 -8.88
CA ASP A 24 6.90 -0.22 -8.89
C ASP A 24 7.59 -0.41 -7.54
N LEU A 25 7.09 -1.32 -6.69
CA LEU A 25 7.75 -1.63 -5.42
C LEU A 25 9.05 -2.43 -5.61
N VAL A 26 9.20 -3.18 -6.71
CA VAL A 26 10.44 -3.95 -6.96
C VAL A 26 11.59 -2.99 -7.24
N ARG A 27 11.32 -1.96 -8.05
CA ARG A 27 12.30 -0.93 -8.42
C ARG A 27 12.32 0.29 -7.50
N ASP A 28 11.41 0.35 -6.52
CA ASP A 28 11.20 1.50 -5.62
C ASP A 28 11.04 2.82 -6.39
N LYS A 29 10.18 2.81 -7.42
CA LYS A 29 10.03 3.92 -8.37
C LYS A 29 8.57 4.30 -8.59
N TYR A 30 8.38 5.62 -8.69
CA TYR A 30 7.19 6.24 -9.23
C TYR A 30 7.53 6.85 -10.59
N PHE A 31 6.64 6.69 -11.56
CA PHE A 31 6.80 7.27 -12.89
C PHE A 31 5.44 7.49 -13.53
N ALA A 32 5.40 8.37 -14.54
CA ALA A 32 4.21 8.60 -15.34
C ALA A 32 4.44 8.09 -16.77
N LEU A 33 3.43 7.46 -17.36
CA LEU A 33 3.46 7.14 -18.79
C LEU A 33 3.08 8.37 -19.62
N ARG A 34 3.76 8.55 -20.75
CA ARG A 34 3.55 9.69 -21.66
C ARG A 34 3.52 9.20 -23.11
N GLY A 35 2.92 9.99 -23.99
CA GLY A 35 2.89 9.74 -25.43
C GLY A 35 2.36 8.35 -25.79
N GLN A 36 3.11 7.63 -26.63
CA GLN A 36 2.71 6.32 -27.14
C GLN A 36 2.56 5.25 -26.05
N ASP A 37 3.36 5.30 -24.98
CA ASP A 37 3.29 4.30 -23.92
C ASP A 37 2.01 4.47 -23.08
N ARG A 38 1.58 5.72 -22.88
CA ARG A 38 0.26 6.03 -22.28
C ARG A 38 -0.88 5.52 -23.16
N ALA A 39 -0.86 5.84 -24.45
CA ALA A 39 -1.88 5.40 -25.39
C ALA A 39 -1.95 3.87 -25.45
N ALA A 40 -0.81 3.18 -25.43
CA ALA A 40 -0.78 1.71 -25.37
C ALA A 40 -1.44 1.16 -24.11
N PHE A 41 -1.15 1.74 -22.93
CA PHE A 41 -1.80 1.32 -21.69
C PHE A 41 -3.32 1.56 -21.70
N GLU A 42 -3.77 2.71 -22.25
CA GLU A 42 -5.20 3.03 -22.35
C GLU A 42 -5.96 2.07 -23.28
N ARG A 43 -5.40 1.75 -24.46
CA ARG A 43 -5.97 0.74 -25.37
C ARG A 43 -6.05 -0.62 -24.72
N LEU A 44 -5.01 -0.99 -23.97
CA LEU A 44 -4.99 -2.23 -23.21
C LEU A 44 -6.12 -2.29 -22.17
N ARG A 45 -6.34 -1.19 -21.44
CA ARG A 45 -7.43 -1.05 -20.47
C ARG A 45 -8.81 -1.11 -21.13
N ALA A 46 -8.95 -0.56 -22.34
CA ALA A 46 -10.18 -0.61 -23.12
C ALA A 46 -10.44 -1.98 -23.77
N GLY A 47 -9.50 -2.93 -23.70
CA GLY A 47 -9.61 -4.22 -24.36
C GLY A 47 -9.45 -4.13 -25.89
N GLU A 48 -8.89 -3.04 -26.39
CA GLU A 48 -8.64 -2.84 -27.82
C GLU A 48 -7.40 -3.62 -28.31
N PRO A 49 -7.37 -4.01 -29.60
CA PRO A 49 -6.17 -4.58 -30.20
C PRO A 49 -4.98 -3.63 -30.06
N ASN A 50 -3.85 -4.17 -29.60
CA ASN A 50 -2.66 -3.39 -29.34
C ASN A 50 -1.37 -4.17 -29.62
N ASP A 51 -1.00 -4.23 -30.91
CA ASP A 51 0.24 -4.87 -31.39
C ASP A 51 1.35 -3.85 -31.67
N SER A 52 1.29 -2.68 -31.03
CA SER A 52 2.28 -1.61 -31.21
C SER A 52 3.62 -1.93 -30.52
N GLU A 53 4.72 -1.36 -31.01
CA GLU A 53 6.01 -1.44 -30.30
C GLU A 53 5.93 -0.87 -28.87
N ALA A 54 5.06 0.12 -28.65
CA ALA A 54 4.77 0.68 -27.34
C ALA A 54 4.20 -0.37 -26.38
N MET A 55 3.37 -1.30 -26.87
CA MET A 55 2.91 -2.44 -26.07
C MET A 55 4.08 -3.38 -25.72
N GLY A 56 4.97 -3.66 -26.69
CA GLY A 56 6.19 -4.43 -26.43
C GLY A 56 7.06 -3.82 -25.32
N ARG A 57 7.29 -2.49 -25.38
CA ARG A 57 8.00 -1.75 -24.32
C ARG A 57 7.27 -1.83 -22.98
N LEU A 58 5.95 -1.61 -22.97
CA LEU A 58 5.13 -1.67 -21.76
C LEU A 58 5.19 -3.06 -21.10
N VAL A 59 5.24 -4.14 -21.87
CA VAL A 59 5.41 -5.50 -21.33
C VAL A 59 6.84 -5.72 -20.83
N ALA A 60 7.85 -5.25 -21.57
CA ALA A 60 9.26 -5.35 -21.19
C ALA A 60 9.57 -4.64 -19.87
N THR A 61 8.75 -3.66 -19.47
CA THR A 61 8.86 -3.06 -18.13
C THR A 61 8.56 -4.04 -17.00
N GLY A 62 7.84 -5.14 -17.23
CA GLY A 62 7.39 -6.03 -16.16
C GLY A 62 6.24 -5.48 -15.30
N PHE A 63 5.61 -4.36 -15.68
CA PHE A 63 4.39 -3.85 -15.00
C PHE A 63 3.16 -4.72 -15.23
N LEU A 64 3.16 -5.47 -16.33
CA LEU A 64 2.04 -6.29 -16.74
C LEU A 64 2.44 -7.76 -16.68
N ALA A 65 1.58 -8.57 -16.07
CA ALA A 65 1.66 -10.01 -16.11
C ALA A 65 0.56 -10.56 -17.02
N ARG A 66 0.87 -11.63 -17.77
CA ARG A 66 -0.14 -12.38 -18.51
C ARG A 66 -1.11 -13.05 -17.53
N SER A 67 -2.38 -13.10 -17.91
CA SER A 67 -3.45 -13.77 -17.18
C SER A 67 -4.20 -14.73 -18.10
N SER A 68 -4.67 -15.83 -17.52
CA SER A 68 -5.64 -16.74 -18.17
C SER A 68 -7.08 -16.21 -18.11
N GLU A 69 -7.30 -15.14 -17.33
CA GLU A 69 -8.56 -14.40 -17.25
C GLU A 69 -8.55 -13.17 -18.18
N PRO A 70 -9.72 -12.57 -18.47
CA PRO A 70 -9.80 -11.30 -19.17
C PRO A 70 -8.94 -10.21 -18.53
N THR A 71 -8.57 -9.20 -19.33
CA THR A 71 -7.75 -8.09 -18.85
C THR A 71 -8.42 -7.40 -17.66
N LYS A 72 -7.70 -7.34 -16.53
CA LYS A 72 -8.14 -6.72 -15.29
C LYS A 72 -7.06 -5.75 -14.82
N LEU A 73 -7.24 -4.50 -15.22
CA LEU A 73 -6.33 -3.39 -14.94
C LEU A 73 -7.09 -2.28 -14.22
N ASP A 74 -7.87 -2.60 -13.19
CA ASP A 74 -8.57 -1.58 -12.42
C ASP A 74 -7.56 -0.83 -11.51
N PRO A 75 -7.67 0.50 -11.38
CA PRO A 75 -6.82 1.26 -10.47
C PRO A 75 -7.16 0.91 -9.03
N ALA A 76 -6.20 1.13 -8.12
CA ALA A 76 -6.46 0.98 -6.70
C ALA A 76 -7.46 2.04 -6.23
N SER A 77 -8.64 1.60 -5.78
CA SER A 77 -9.70 2.50 -5.28
C SER A 77 -10.20 2.11 -3.87
N PRO A 78 -9.32 1.88 -2.88
CA PRO A 78 -9.76 1.62 -1.53
C PRO A 78 -10.54 2.82 -0.98
N HIS A 79 -11.68 2.56 -0.34
CA HIS A 79 -12.36 3.57 0.46
C HIS A 79 -11.46 4.01 1.61
N ILE A 80 -11.20 5.32 1.71
CA ILE A 80 -10.47 5.92 2.83
C ILE A 80 -11.49 6.21 3.95
N PRO A 81 -11.36 5.58 5.13
CA PRO A 81 -12.30 5.80 6.24
C PRO A 81 -12.36 7.26 6.65
N ALA A 82 -13.49 7.71 7.20
CA ALA A 82 -13.62 9.06 7.76
C ALA A 82 -12.90 9.19 9.10
N ASN A 83 -12.87 8.11 9.88
CA ASN A 83 -12.27 8.08 11.20
C ASN A 83 -10.76 7.81 11.13
N ASP A 84 -10.07 8.25 12.16
CA ASP A 84 -8.69 7.88 12.44
C ASP A 84 -8.48 7.76 13.96
N LEU A 85 -7.25 7.50 14.37
CA LEU A 85 -6.92 7.34 15.78
C LEU A 85 -6.71 8.67 16.52
N SER A 86 -6.71 9.82 15.84
CA SER A 86 -6.52 11.12 16.50
C SER A 86 -7.67 11.46 17.45
N ALA A 87 -8.89 10.98 17.15
CA ALA A 87 -10.06 11.09 18.02
C ALA A 87 -10.02 10.13 19.23
N VAL A 88 -9.10 9.15 19.25
CA VAL A 88 -9.00 8.10 20.27
C VAL A 88 -7.62 8.14 20.95
N ALA A 89 -7.05 9.34 21.10
CA ALA A 89 -5.67 9.58 21.54
C ALA A 89 -5.32 9.00 22.93
N ASP A 90 -6.30 8.55 23.71
CA ASP A 90 -6.14 7.99 25.06
C ASP A 90 -5.98 6.46 25.07
N GLY A 91 -5.19 5.93 24.14
CA GLY A 91 -4.80 4.52 24.19
C GLY A 91 -3.96 4.22 25.44
N PRO A 92 -4.09 3.03 26.07
CA PRO A 92 -3.27 2.70 27.23
C PRO A 92 -1.80 2.61 26.80
N THR A 93 -0.96 3.44 27.43
CA THR A 93 0.50 3.34 27.30
C THR A 93 0.95 2.06 28.00
N SER A 94 1.76 1.25 27.33
CA SER A 94 2.25 -0.02 27.89
C SER A 94 3.72 -0.22 27.57
N LEU A 95 4.54 -0.54 28.57
CA LEU A 95 5.96 -0.86 28.37
C LEU A 95 6.12 -2.05 27.42
N ARG A 96 5.27 -3.08 27.54
CA ARG A 96 5.27 -4.23 26.63
C ARG A 96 5.04 -3.79 25.19
N MET A 97 4.08 -2.90 24.96
CA MET A 97 3.83 -2.32 23.64
C MET A 97 4.98 -1.43 23.17
N GLY A 98 5.60 -0.63 24.05
CA GLY A 98 6.79 0.16 23.71
C GLY A 98 7.97 -0.70 23.24
N PHE A 99 8.21 -1.84 23.88
CA PHE A 99 9.21 -2.83 23.44
C PHE A 99 8.81 -3.48 22.11
N ALA A 100 7.55 -3.87 21.94
CA ALA A 100 7.03 -4.46 20.71
C ALA A 100 7.16 -3.47 19.53
N ALA A 101 6.73 -2.22 19.71
CA ALA A 101 6.86 -1.14 18.76
C ALA A 101 8.33 -0.90 18.40
N SER A 102 9.22 -0.80 19.39
CA SER A 102 10.66 -0.63 19.15
C SER A 102 11.27 -1.76 18.32
N ARG A 103 10.88 -3.01 18.57
CA ARG A 103 11.32 -4.18 17.80
C ARG A 103 10.75 -4.14 16.37
N ALA A 104 9.45 -3.88 16.23
CA ALA A 104 8.77 -3.83 14.94
C ALA A 104 9.31 -2.69 14.06
N LEU A 105 9.59 -1.52 14.62
CA LEU A 105 10.19 -0.39 13.91
C LEU A 105 11.62 -0.70 13.43
N ARG A 106 12.43 -1.36 14.26
CA ARG A 106 13.78 -1.82 13.84
C ARG A 106 13.70 -2.87 12.74
N TRP A 107 12.74 -3.78 12.82
CA TRP A 107 12.46 -4.75 11.76
C TRP A 107 12.06 -4.03 10.47
N ALA A 108 11.04 -3.16 10.51
CA ALA A 108 10.54 -2.41 9.36
C ALA A 108 11.68 -1.63 8.69
N ARG A 109 12.55 -0.97 9.48
CA ARG A 109 13.74 -0.27 8.95
C ARG A 109 14.69 -1.16 8.17
N ARG A 110 14.91 -2.38 8.64
CA ARG A 110 15.77 -3.37 7.94
C ARG A 110 15.07 -3.97 6.72
N SER A 111 13.75 -4.01 6.73
CA SER A 111 12.91 -4.50 5.64
C SER A 111 12.71 -3.47 4.52
N MET A 112 12.93 -2.17 4.78
CA MET A 112 12.92 -1.10 3.76
C MET A 112 14.28 -0.87 3.08
N ARG A 113 15.21 -1.82 3.12
CA ARG A 113 16.42 -1.72 2.29
C ARG A 113 16.04 -1.89 0.81
N PRO A 114 16.75 -1.23 -0.14
CA PRO A 114 16.55 -1.45 -1.56
C PRO A 114 16.52 -2.96 -1.88
N ASN A 115 15.60 -3.38 -2.74
CA ASN A 115 15.31 -4.78 -3.11
C ASN A 115 14.57 -5.64 -2.06
N ARG A 116 14.24 -5.12 -0.86
CA ARG A 116 13.50 -5.89 0.17
C ARG A 116 12.06 -5.46 0.35
N ILE A 117 11.70 -4.24 -0.05
CA ILE A 117 10.35 -3.71 0.13
C ILE A 117 9.29 -4.57 -0.56
N ALA A 118 9.48 -4.92 -1.83
CA ALA A 118 8.57 -5.79 -2.57
C ALA A 118 8.38 -7.15 -1.88
N SER A 119 9.47 -7.81 -1.49
CA SER A 119 9.41 -9.09 -0.78
C SER A 119 8.72 -9.00 0.59
N THR A 120 8.88 -7.88 1.29
CA THR A 120 8.27 -7.64 2.60
C THR A 120 6.76 -7.44 2.45
N VAL A 121 6.37 -6.57 1.53
CA VAL A 121 4.96 -6.32 1.21
C VAL A 121 4.27 -7.60 0.73
N GLU A 122 4.95 -8.40 -0.09
CA GLU A 122 4.41 -9.68 -0.58
C GLU A 122 4.29 -10.72 0.53
N ALA A 123 5.26 -10.82 1.44
CA ALA A 123 5.16 -11.69 2.60
C ALA A 123 3.96 -11.32 3.50
N MET A 124 3.72 -10.01 3.69
CA MET A 124 2.60 -9.51 4.48
C MET A 124 1.26 -9.75 3.78
N ARG A 125 1.19 -9.54 2.46
CA ARG A 125 0.01 -9.91 1.65
C ARG A 125 -0.33 -11.38 1.84
N ASN A 126 0.65 -12.27 1.69
CA ASN A 126 0.44 -13.70 1.85
C ASN A 126 0.02 -14.08 3.27
N ALA A 127 0.54 -13.39 4.30
CA ALA A 127 0.07 -13.59 5.66
C ALA A 127 -1.41 -13.19 5.83
N LYS A 128 -1.84 -12.06 5.26
CA LYS A 128 -3.23 -11.59 5.30
C LYS A 128 -4.18 -12.55 4.57
N LEU A 129 -3.78 -13.04 3.40
CA LEU A 129 -4.54 -14.04 2.64
C LEU A 129 -4.77 -15.32 3.45
N ARG A 130 -3.77 -15.77 4.24
CA ARG A 130 -3.91 -16.94 5.11
C ARG A 130 -4.84 -16.70 6.31
N LEU A 131 -4.96 -15.46 6.79
CA LEU A 131 -5.91 -15.12 7.86
C LEU A 131 -7.37 -15.23 7.39
N GLY A 132 -7.63 -14.96 6.11
CA GLY A 132 -8.92 -15.22 5.46
C GLY A 132 -10.10 -14.35 5.92
N VAL A 133 -9.96 -13.62 7.04
CA VAL A 133 -10.97 -12.71 7.58
C VAL A 133 -10.33 -11.43 8.12
N PRO A 134 -10.97 -10.25 7.93
CA PRO A 134 -10.55 -9.03 8.59
C PRO A 134 -10.55 -9.21 10.11
N GLY A 135 -9.53 -8.67 10.78
CA GLY A 135 -9.50 -8.67 12.24
C GLY A 135 -10.69 -7.90 12.82
N ALA A 136 -11.15 -8.28 14.02
CA ALA A 136 -12.23 -7.54 14.69
C ALA A 136 -11.85 -6.06 14.86
N GLU A 137 -12.68 -5.15 14.34
CA GLU A 137 -12.39 -3.71 14.26
C GLU A 137 -11.93 -3.12 15.60
N ALA A 138 -12.61 -3.48 16.69
CA ALA A 138 -12.26 -3.02 18.04
C ALA A 138 -10.86 -3.49 18.48
N ALA A 139 -10.47 -4.73 18.15
CA ALA A 139 -9.15 -5.27 18.49
C ALA A 139 -8.04 -4.61 17.66
N VAL A 140 -8.29 -4.41 16.36
CA VAL A 140 -7.37 -3.70 15.46
C VAL A 140 -7.11 -2.28 15.97
N ARG A 141 -8.20 -1.53 16.26
CA ARG A 141 -8.10 -0.16 16.79
C ARG A 141 -7.44 -0.13 18.17
N GLY A 142 -7.75 -1.06 19.06
CA GLY A 142 -7.13 -1.13 20.39
C GLY A 142 -5.61 -1.31 20.34
N ILE A 143 -5.11 -2.23 19.51
CA ILE A 143 -3.67 -2.43 19.30
C ILE A 143 -3.04 -1.19 18.65
N ALA A 144 -3.70 -0.62 17.64
CA ALA A 144 -3.19 0.55 16.94
C ALA A 144 -3.11 1.79 17.86
N SER A 145 -4.12 2.03 18.71
CA SER A 145 -4.09 3.09 19.73
C SER A 145 -2.99 2.87 20.76
N SER A 146 -2.80 1.63 21.26
CA SER A 146 -1.71 1.33 22.20
C SER A 146 -0.33 1.50 21.56
N TYR A 147 -0.19 1.13 20.28
CA TYR A 147 1.02 1.37 19.49
C TYR A 147 1.31 2.87 19.38
N ALA A 148 0.31 3.67 18.98
CA ALA A 148 0.44 5.12 18.86
C ALA A 148 0.85 5.77 20.19
N ALA A 149 0.17 5.42 21.28
CA ALA A 149 0.47 5.92 22.64
C ALA A 149 1.86 5.48 23.15
N SER A 150 2.38 4.35 22.67
CA SER A 150 3.68 3.80 23.11
C SER A 150 4.83 4.14 22.15
N ARG A 151 4.54 4.78 21.00
CA ARG A 151 5.49 5.01 19.89
C ARG A 151 6.67 5.90 20.27
N TRP A 152 6.46 6.85 21.18
CA TRP A 152 7.46 7.81 21.64
C TRP A 152 8.66 7.14 22.34
N MET A 153 8.46 5.95 22.92
CA MET A 153 9.54 5.19 23.56
C MET A 153 10.58 4.66 22.55
N ALA A 154 10.21 4.55 21.27
CA ALA A 154 11.10 4.04 20.25
C ALA A 154 11.98 5.15 19.66
N ARG A 155 13.30 4.96 19.72
CA ARG A 155 14.31 5.87 19.13
C ARG A 155 14.30 5.96 17.59
N THR A 156 13.39 5.29 16.92
CA THR A 156 13.29 5.29 15.46
C THR A 156 12.52 6.55 15.01
N PRO A 157 13.16 7.50 14.28
CA PRO A 157 12.45 8.61 13.66
C PRO A 157 11.19 8.16 12.90
N PRO A 158 10.07 8.88 13.04
CA PRO A 158 8.81 8.56 12.38
C PRO A 158 8.95 8.66 10.86
N ARG A 159 8.44 7.65 10.16
CA ARG A 159 8.34 7.62 8.71
C ARG A 159 7.09 6.83 8.36
N CYS A 160 6.21 7.38 7.53
CA CYS A 160 4.91 6.81 7.19
C CYS A 160 4.98 5.30 6.89
N LEU A 161 5.87 4.88 5.99
CA LEU A 161 6.02 3.46 5.62
C LEU A 161 6.57 2.59 6.74
N ILE A 162 7.52 3.10 7.52
CA ILE A 162 8.08 2.36 8.65
C ILE A 162 7.02 2.10 9.72
N ASP A 163 6.23 3.13 10.01
CA ASP A 163 5.19 3.06 11.01
C ASP A 163 4.05 2.15 10.55
N ALA A 164 3.61 2.26 9.29
CA ALA A 164 2.60 1.38 8.72
C ALA A 164 3.04 -0.09 8.72
N LEU A 165 4.27 -0.39 8.29
CA LEU A 165 4.82 -1.75 8.29
C LEU A 165 5.00 -2.29 9.71
N ALA A 166 5.48 -1.47 10.64
CA ALA A 166 5.68 -1.89 12.03
C ALA A 166 4.36 -2.25 12.72
N LEU A 167 3.33 -1.41 12.54
CA LEU A 167 2.00 -1.68 13.10
C LEU A 167 1.37 -2.92 12.47
N ASP A 168 1.43 -3.05 11.13
CA ASP A 168 0.87 -4.19 10.42
C ASP A 168 1.58 -5.50 10.81
N HIS A 169 2.89 -5.47 11.04
CA HIS A 169 3.63 -6.62 11.59
C HIS A 169 3.14 -7.02 12.98
N ILE A 170 2.83 -6.05 13.85
CA ILE A 170 2.25 -6.32 15.17
C ILE A 170 0.85 -6.92 15.02
N LEU A 171 -0.03 -6.30 14.23
CA LEU A 171 -1.39 -6.80 13.99
C LEU A 171 -1.39 -8.24 13.45
N LEU A 172 -0.54 -8.53 12.47
CA LEU A 172 -0.40 -9.89 11.93
C LEU A 172 0.06 -10.90 12.98
N SER A 173 0.94 -10.51 13.91
CA SER A 173 1.35 -11.39 15.02
C SER A 173 0.22 -11.68 16.02
N HIS A 174 -0.84 -10.86 16.02
CA HIS A 174 -2.07 -11.06 16.76
C HIS A 174 -3.18 -11.71 15.93
N GLY A 175 -2.89 -12.16 14.70
CA GLY A 175 -3.88 -12.75 13.80
C GLY A 175 -4.89 -11.74 13.23
N LEU A 176 -4.55 -10.45 13.22
CA LEU A 176 -5.41 -9.38 12.74
C LEU A 176 -4.90 -8.82 11.41
N GLY A 177 -5.79 -8.75 10.41
CA GLY A 177 -5.51 -8.13 9.12
C GLY A 177 -5.88 -6.65 9.09
N ALA A 178 -5.02 -5.83 8.48
CA ALA A 178 -5.30 -4.46 8.09
C ALA A 178 -4.78 -4.22 6.65
N ARG A 179 -5.26 -3.16 5.98
CA ARG A 179 -4.88 -2.83 4.61
C ARG A 179 -3.79 -1.76 4.61
N LEU A 180 -2.66 -2.07 3.98
CA LEU A 180 -1.61 -1.09 3.69
C LEU A 180 -1.95 -0.40 2.37
N VAL A 181 -2.02 0.93 2.37
CA VAL A 181 -2.35 1.73 1.18
C VAL A 181 -1.18 2.67 0.88
N PHE A 182 -0.80 2.73 -0.38
CA PHE A 182 0.11 3.74 -0.93
C PHE A 182 -0.73 4.74 -1.71
N GLY A 183 -0.41 6.02 -1.58
CA GLY A 183 -1.05 7.10 -2.31
C GLY A 183 -0.04 8.12 -2.82
N VAL A 184 -0.46 8.87 -3.82
CA VAL A 184 0.34 9.92 -4.47
C VAL A 184 -0.48 11.19 -4.67
N ARG A 185 0.20 12.33 -4.71
CA ARG A 185 -0.30 13.60 -5.23
C ARG A 185 0.77 14.21 -6.14
N LEU A 186 0.37 15.05 -7.09
CA LEU A 186 1.30 15.59 -8.10
C LEU A 186 1.77 17.03 -7.86
N SER A 187 1.01 17.83 -7.10
CA SER A 187 1.30 19.27 -6.96
C SER A 187 1.42 19.73 -5.49
N PRO A 188 2.64 19.87 -4.95
CA PRO A 188 3.89 19.25 -5.42
C PRO A 188 3.85 17.72 -5.28
N PHE A 189 4.71 17.03 -6.04
CA PHE A 189 4.77 15.57 -5.99
C PHE A 189 5.09 15.09 -4.56
N ALA A 190 4.25 14.21 -4.03
CA ALA A 190 4.52 13.50 -2.79
C ALA A 190 3.92 12.11 -2.82
N ALA A 191 4.67 11.15 -2.29
CA ALA A 191 4.19 9.81 -2.00
C ALA A 191 3.94 9.68 -0.50
N HIS A 192 2.85 9.00 -0.16
CA HIS A 192 2.50 8.69 1.22
C HIS A 192 1.98 7.26 1.31
N CYS A 193 2.00 6.70 2.50
CA CYS A 193 1.38 5.42 2.75
C CYS A 193 0.88 5.34 4.18
N TRP A 194 -0.22 4.62 4.36
CA TRP A 194 -0.86 4.45 5.63
C TRP A 194 -1.42 3.05 5.77
N LEU A 195 -1.61 2.62 7.02
CA LEU A 195 -2.36 1.44 7.35
C LEU A 195 -3.80 1.84 7.68
N GLN A 196 -4.78 1.07 7.22
CA GLN A 196 -6.19 1.28 7.56
C GLN A 196 -6.91 -0.04 7.83
N SER A 197 -7.90 0.04 8.70
CA SER A 197 -8.97 -0.94 8.83
C SER A 197 -10.15 -0.53 7.94
N PRO A 198 -11.23 -1.33 7.85
CA PRO A 198 -12.46 -0.86 7.21
C PRO A 198 -13.03 0.41 7.85
N GLY A 199 -12.87 0.59 9.17
CA GLY A 199 -13.51 1.68 9.93
C GLY A 199 -12.63 2.90 10.21
N ALA A 200 -11.29 2.78 10.15
CA ALA A 200 -10.37 3.86 10.52
C ALA A 200 -8.99 3.79 9.83
N VAL A 201 -8.41 4.96 9.57
CA VAL A 201 -6.96 5.12 9.30
C VAL A 201 -6.19 4.91 10.60
N LEU A 202 -5.20 4.02 10.58
CA LEU A 202 -4.47 3.53 11.76
C LEU A 202 -3.09 4.17 11.92
N THR A 203 -2.48 4.67 10.83
CA THR A 203 -1.20 5.40 10.87
C THR A 203 -1.31 6.70 10.09
N GLY A 204 -1.18 7.83 10.77
CA GLY A 204 -1.49 9.15 10.20
C GLY A 204 -2.94 9.55 10.46
N THR A 205 -3.45 10.50 9.67
CA THR A 205 -4.83 11.00 9.81
C THR A 205 -5.65 10.69 8.57
N SER A 206 -6.97 10.61 8.74
CA SER A 206 -7.93 10.49 7.64
C SER A 206 -7.86 11.71 6.71
N ALA A 207 -7.71 12.91 7.28
CA ALA A 207 -7.55 14.14 6.53
C ALA A 207 -6.28 14.14 5.66
N GLU A 208 -5.14 13.71 6.20
CA GLU A 208 -3.90 13.59 5.43
C GLU A 208 -4.03 12.55 4.32
N ALA A 209 -4.55 11.35 4.63
CA ALA A 209 -4.74 10.27 3.66
C ALA A 209 -5.61 10.70 2.46
N ARG A 210 -6.65 11.51 2.71
CA ARG A 210 -7.55 12.04 1.66
C ARG A 210 -6.87 13.04 0.72
N ASN A 211 -5.71 13.58 1.08
CA ASN A 211 -4.93 14.45 0.19
C ASN A 211 -4.11 13.65 -0.84
N PHE A 212 -4.19 12.32 -0.83
CA PHE A 212 -3.48 11.43 -1.75
C PHE A 212 -4.46 10.54 -2.50
N THR A 213 -4.24 10.36 -3.79
CA THR A 213 -4.95 9.36 -4.60
C THR A 213 -4.30 8.00 -4.37
N PRO A 214 -5.04 6.97 -3.92
CA PRO A 214 -4.50 5.63 -3.77
C PRO A 214 -3.95 5.07 -5.09
N ILE A 215 -2.75 4.51 -5.05
CA ILE A 215 -2.06 3.93 -6.21
C ILE A 215 -1.84 2.42 -6.08
N LEU A 216 -1.78 1.92 -4.83
CA LEU A 216 -1.64 0.50 -4.52
C LEU A 216 -2.24 0.20 -3.15
N ALA A 217 -2.99 -0.89 -3.03
CA ALA A 217 -3.53 -1.37 -1.77
C ALA A 217 -3.20 -2.85 -1.56
N ILE A 218 -2.65 -3.18 -0.38
CA ILE A 218 -2.30 -4.54 0.05
C ILE A 218 -3.12 -4.89 1.29
N GLY A 219 -4.14 -5.72 1.08
CA GLY A 219 -4.99 -6.29 2.13
C GLY A 219 -4.99 -7.80 2.09
#